data_AF-A0A852T7F7-F1
#
_entry.id   AF-A0A852T7F7-F1
#
_cell.length_a   1.000
_cell.length_b   1.000
_cell.length_c   1.000
_cell.angle_alpha   90.00
_cell.angle_beta   90.00
_cell.angle_gamma   90.00
#
_symmetry.space_group_name_H-M   'P 1'
#
loop_
_entity.id
_entity.type
_entity.pdbx_description
1 polymer ?
#
loop_
_entity_poly.entity_id
_entity_poly.type
_entity_poly.pdbx_seq_one_letter_code
_entity_poly.pdbx_strand_id
1 'polypeptide(L)' 'MAYKERYESEEFKLFRSLNYRMVLPVKEKNIYLQLEKGYKGEVMFDQLSEGLDPKNSLY' A
#
# COMPACT_ATOMS: atom_id res chain seq x y z
N MET A 1 -15.07 -4.76 9.09
CA MET A 1 -14.32 -3.59 8.56
C MET A 1 -14.65 -3.41 7.09
N ALA A 2 -14.35 -2.27 6.45
CA ALA A 2 -14.54 -2.15 5.00
C ALA A 2 -13.56 -3.14 4.33
N TYR A 3 -14.05 -4.34 3.99
CA TYR A 3 -13.34 -5.41 3.30
C TYR A 3 -13.04 -5.01 1.84
N LYS A 4 -12.52 -3.80 1.63
CA LYS A 4 -12.03 -3.41 0.32
C LYS A 4 -10.65 -4.01 0.20
N GLU A 5 -10.54 -5.00 -0.69
CA GLU A 5 -9.24 -5.54 -1.08
C GLU A 5 -8.31 -4.38 -1.44
N ARG A 6 -7.19 -4.28 -0.71
CA ARG A 6 -6.18 -3.24 -0.92
C ARG A 6 -5.40 -3.57 -2.18
N TYR A 7 -5.94 -3.16 -3.32
CA TYR A 7 -5.25 -3.27 -4.60
C TYR A 7 -4.23 -2.14 -4.72
N GLU A 8 -2.98 -2.50 -5.05
CA GLU A 8 -2.00 -1.55 -5.54
C GLU A 8 -2.60 -0.82 -6.77
N SER A 9 -2.67 0.52 -6.72
CA SER A 9 -3.11 1.33 -7.87
C SER A 9 -2.22 1.05 -9.09
N GLU A 10 -2.80 1.12 -10.30
CA GLU A 10 -2.04 0.95 -11.55
C GLU A 10 -0.88 1.95 -11.65
N GLU A 11 -1.07 3.18 -11.16
CA GLU A 11 -0.02 4.19 -11.08
C GLU A 11 1.13 3.74 -10.18
N PHE A 12 0.84 3.12 -9.03
CA PHE A 12 1.86 2.62 -8.13
C PHE A 12 2.66 1.47 -8.75
N LYS A 13 1.97 0.54 -9.43
CA LYS A 13 2.63 -0.56 -10.17
C LYS A 13 3.53 -0.03 -11.30
N LEU A 14 3.06 0.99 -12.03
CA LEU A 14 3.83 1.65 -13.08
C LEU A 14 5.08 2.30 -12.52
N PHE A 15 4.94 3.15 -11.49
CA PHE A 15 6.08 3.82 -10.86
C PHE A 15 7.07 2.82 -10.27
N ARG A 16 6.59 1.72 -9.67
CA ARG A 16 7.44 0.65 -9.16
C ARG A 16 8.27 0.01 -10.28
N SER A 17 7.64 -0.33 -11.40
CA SER A 17 8.33 -0.89 -12.58
C SER A 17 9.35 0.10 -13.15
N LEU A 18 9.00 1.38 -13.27
CA LEU A 18 9.89 2.42 -13.78
C LEU A 18 11.07 2.67 -12.83
N ASN A 19 10.84 2.72 -11.52
CA ASN A 19 11.88 2.91 -10.51
C ASN A 19 12.91 1.77 -10.48
N TYR A 20 12.53 0.56 -10.86
CA TYR A 20 13.47 -0.56 -11.02
C TYR A 20 14.33 -0.47 -12.29
N ARG A 21 13.77 0.10 -13.37
CA ARG A 21 14.42 0.13 -14.69
C ARG A 21 15.23 1.40 -14.94
N MET A 22 14.95 2.46 -14.19
CA MET A 22 15.62 3.74 -14.34
C MET A 22 15.61 4.57 -13.05
N VAL A 23 16.47 5.59 -13.04
CA VAL A 23 16.41 6.63 -12.00
C VAL A 23 15.26 7.56 -12.32
N LEU A 24 14.19 7.49 -11.52
CA LEU A 24 13.07 8.40 -11.65
C LEU A 24 13.49 9.85 -11.40
N PRO A 25 12.95 10.83 -12.16
CA PRO A 25 13.07 12.24 -11.83
C PRO A 25 12.57 12.52 -10.41
N VAL A 26 13.15 13.52 -9.74
CA VAL A 26 12.88 13.80 -8.31
C VAL A 26 11.38 13.95 -8.02
N LYS A 27 10.63 14.60 -8.92
CA LYS A 27 9.18 14.77 -8.79
C LYS A 27 8.44 13.44 -8.80
N GLU A 28 8.74 12.58 -9.77
CA GLU A 28 8.13 11.26 -9.92
C GLU A 28 8.54 10.31 -8.80
N LYS A 29 9.79 10.40 -8.35
CA LYS A 29 10.29 9.66 -7.19
C LYS A 29 9.54 10.03 -5.92
N ASN A 30 9.24 11.32 -5.73
CA ASN A 30 8.44 11.77 -4.58
C ASN A 30 7.00 11.23 -4.64
N ILE A 31 6.38 11.22 -5.83
CA ILE A 31 5.05 10.64 -6.03
C ILE A 31 5.07 9.14 -5.72
N TYR A 32 6.04 8.40 -6.27
CA TYR A 32 6.23 6.98 -5.99
C TYR A 32 6.37 6.70 -4.48
N LEU A 33 7.21 7.46 -3.78
CA LEU A 33 7.41 7.30 -2.34
C LEU A 33 6.17 7.62 -1.52
N GLN A 34 5.35 8.58 -1.93
CA GLN A 34 4.07 8.90 -1.27
C GLN A 34 3.08 7.75 -1.45
N LEU A 35 2.95 7.23 -2.68
CA LEU A 35 2.09 6.08 -2.99
C LEU A 35 2.53 4.83 -2.22
N GLU A 36 3.83 4.55 -2.18
CA GLU A 36 4.39 3.41 -1.45
C GLU A 36 4.07 3.49 0.05
N LYS A 37 4.26 4.68 0.65
CA LYS A 37 3.99 4.91 2.07
C LYS A 37 2.51 4.78 2.39
N GLY A 38 1.63 5.33 1.56
CA GLY A 38 0.18 5.22 1.72
C GLY A 38 -0.27 3.76 1.72
N TYR A 39 0.15 2.99 0.70
CA TYR A 39 -0.19 1.58 0.59
C TYR A 39 0.32 0.76 1.78
N LYS A 40 1.59 0.93 2.18
CA LYS A 40 2.14 0.23 3.35
C LYS A 40 1.40 0.60 4.65
N GLY A 41 1.00 1.86 4.79
CA GLY A 41 0.22 2.32 5.93
C GLY A 41 -1.15 1.65 6.01
N GLU A 42 -1.85 1.54 4.88
CA GLU A 42 -3.13 0.82 4.80
C GLU A 42 -2.98 -0.67 5.14
N VAL A 43 -1.98 -1.35 4.57
CA VAL A 43 -1.70 -2.77 4.86
C VAL A 43 -1.39 -2.98 6.34
N MET A 44 -0.52 -2.14 6.93
CA MET A 44 -0.17 -2.24 8.34
C MET A 44 -1.38 -1.97 9.23
N PHE A 45 -2.23 -1.00 8.88
CA PHE A 45 -3.46 -0.72 9.60
C PHE A 45 -4.41 -1.91 9.57
N ASP A 46 -4.61 -2.52 8.41
CA ASP A 46 -5.47 -3.70 8.25
C ASP A 46 -4.92 -4.87 9.10
N GLN A 47 -3.61 -5.15 9.07
CA GLN A 47 -2.96 -6.18 9.89
C GLN A 47 -3.10 -5.94 11.40
N LEU A 48 -2.95 -4.70 11.86
CA LEU A 48 -3.13 -4.34 13.27
C LEU A 48 -4.60 -4.40 13.69
N SER A 49 -5.51 -4.13 12.77
CA SER A 49 -6.95 -4.14 13.01
C SER A 49 -7.55 -5.54 12.99
N GLU A 50 -6.92 -6.53 12.34
CA GLU A 50 -7.35 -7.94 12.35
C GLU A 50 -7.50 -8.52 13.76
N GLY A 51 -6.65 -8.11 14.70
CA GLY A 51 -6.75 -8.53 16.11
C GLY A 51 -7.88 -7.85 16.90
N LEU A 52 -8.49 -6.81 16.33
CA LEU A 52 -9.60 -6.06 16.92
C LEU A 52 -10.95 -6.46 16.29
N ASP A 53 -10.96 -7.32 15.27
CA ASP A 53 -12.20 -7.82 14.69
C ASP A 53 -12.80 -8.90 15.61
N PRO A 54 -13.99 -8.65 16.20
CA PRO A 54 -14.60 -9.58 17.15
C PRO A 54 -14.96 -10.96 16.53
N LYS A 55 -14.90 -11.11 15.19
CA LYS A 55 -15.09 -12.41 14.52
C LYS A 55 -13.84 -13.30 14.54
N ASN A 56 -12.64 -12.74 14.76
CA ASN A 56 -11.40 -13.51 14.89
C ASN A 56 -11.12 -14.00 16.32
N SER A 57 -11.93 -13.59 17.31
CA SER A 57 -11.79 -13.94 18.74
C SER A 57 -12.51 -15.24 19.15
N LEU A 58 -12.99 -16.04 18.19
CA LEU A 58 -13.70 -17.30 18.44
C LEU A 58 -12.89 -18.52 17.95
N TYR A 59 -11.67 -18.67 18.45
CA TYR A 59 -10.98 -19.95 18.63
C TYR A 59 -10.08 -19.87 19.88
#